data_AF-A0A7K0YJ99-F1
#
_entry.id   AF-A0A7K0YJ99-F1
#
_cell.length_a   1.000
_cell.length_b   1.000
_cell.length_c   1.000
_cell.angle_alpha   90.00
_cell.angle_beta   90.00
_cell.angle_gamma   90.00
#
_symmetry.space_group_name_H-M   'P 1'
#
loop_
_entity.id
_entity.type
_entity.pdbx_description
1 polymer ?
#
loop_
_entity_poly.entity_id
_entity_poly.type
_entity_poly.pdbx_seq_one_letter_code
_entity_poly.pdbx_strand_id
1 'polypeptide(L)'
;MTMLPSSDVHSGHPHVLIYVITSETSDLAQVYANMGARPVSNNSPLATFEKLPNVVAIVHRPSQADQRILDSCDAFVASLDGAAGVDPKIVEFWSGARDATLPRHILAFNVVNGRADFDELCAIASRVLEPDLLVRYLPIDSDDELSLTGVYDILTSEIHALVDAKWITKAADPEHIAITSSAREDLFDQLAYLGLDDLTLENHTSGLPISVTKLEAAWLHPDVVTITPIDDGVGVNTFSNWMSILQPVWVPVLNLADVSCEAYEATERVGISITEDLARMWGPNENLDLFETVSGAAKQLNIVESNQVVTLASGLTPGSTIATENSAAVLVAPTF
;
A
#
# COMPACT_ATOMS: atom_id res chain seq x y z
N MET A 1 42.78 18.77 11.41
CA MET A 1 42.37 17.89 10.29
C MET A 1 41.28 17.01 10.87
N THR A 2 40.06 17.51 10.86
CA THR A 2 38.93 16.96 11.62
C THR A 2 38.08 16.19 10.62
N MET A 3 38.05 14.86 10.77
CA MET A 3 37.23 13.96 9.96
C MET A 3 35.76 14.30 10.24
N LEU A 4 35.03 14.71 9.21
CA LEU A 4 33.57 14.76 9.24
C LEU A 4 33.06 13.32 9.33
N PRO A 5 32.04 13.02 10.15
CA PRO A 5 31.34 11.76 10.03
C PRO A 5 30.67 11.75 8.65
N SER A 6 30.90 10.68 7.89
CA SER A 6 30.10 10.37 6.71
C SER A 6 28.65 10.22 7.17
N SER A 7 27.83 11.22 6.85
CA SER A 7 26.39 11.09 6.89
C SER A 7 26.00 10.16 5.73
N ASP A 8 26.08 8.85 5.96
CA ASP A 8 25.28 7.90 5.20
C ASP A 8 23.83 8.15 5.61
N VAL A 9 23.20 9.06 4.87
CA VAL A 9 21.77 9.33 4.95
C VAL A 9 21.09 8.02 4.60
N HIS A 10 20.64 7.28 5.62
CA HIS A 10 19.63 6.24 5.45
C HIS A 10 18.52 6.85 4.60
N SER A 11 18.32 6.34 3.39
CA SER A 11 17.34 6.87 2.43
C SER A 11 16.00 7.02 3.15
N GLY A 12 15.46 8.23 3.19
CA GLY A 12 14.52 8.72 4.20
C GLY A 12 13.12 8.09 4.30
N HIS A 13 12.90 6.87 3.81
CA HIS A 13 11.69 6.09 4.08
C HIS A 13 12.06 4.68 4.56
N PRO A 14 11.45 4.19 5.64
CA PRO A 14 11.71 2.84 6.13
C PRO A 14 11.17 1.78 5.15
N HIS A 15 11.66 0.54 5.23
CA HIS A 15 11.17 -0.55 4.38
C HIS A 15 9.72 -0.89 4.72
N VAL A 16 8.84 -0.77 3.72
CA VAL A 16 7.40 -1.03 3.82
C VAL A 16 7.02 -2.16 2.87
N LEU A 17 6.35 -3.18 3.41
CA LEU A 17 5.77 -4.28 2.65
C LEU A 17 4.26 -4.11 2.57
N ILE A 18 3.71 -4.04 1.36
CA ILE A 18 2.27 -3.99 1.12
C ILE A 18 1.82 -5.36 0.63
N TYR A 19 0.73 -5.90 1.19
CA TYR A 19 0.10 -7.08 0.64
C TYR A 19 -1.13 -6.72 -0.18
N VAL A 20 -1.11 -7.05 -1.47
CA VAL A 20 -2.18 -6.77 -2.42
C VAL A 20 -2.86 -8.08 -2.81
N ILE A 21 -4.17 -8.17 -2.61
CA ILE A 21 -4.98 -9.24 -3.18
C ILE A 21 -5.90 -8.65 -4.23
N THR A 22 -5.80 -9.17 -5.45
CA THR A 22 -6.67 -8.80 -6.58
C THR A 22 -7.74 -9.87 -6.83
N SER A 23 -8.52 -9.77 -7.91
CA SER A 23 -9.50 -10.80 -8.25
C SER A 23 -8.84 -12.00 -8.93
N GLU A 24 -9.41 -13.20 -8.75
CA GLU A 24 -8.83 -14.45 -9.30
C GLU A 24 -8.66 -14.40 -10.83
N THR A 25 -9.56 -13.69 -11.52
CA THR A 25 -9.56 -13.59 -12.99
C THR A 25 -8.79 -12.40 -13.53
N SER A 26 -8.28 -11.52 -12.68
CA SER A 26 -7.64 -10.28 -13.13
C SER A 26 -6.32 -10.55 -13.85
N ASP A 27 -6.04 -9.75 -14.87
CA ASP A 27 -4.74 -9.72 -15.53
C ASP A 27 -3.73 -9.00 -14.65
N LEU A 28 -2.71 -9.72 -14.18
CA LEU A 28 -1.68 -9.14 -13.31
C LEU A 28 -0.90 -8.04 -14.02
N ALA A 29 -0.71 -8.11 -15.33
CA ALA A 29 -0.02 -7.05 -16.06
C ALA A 29 -0.80 -5.73 -15.99
N GLN A 30 -2.14 -5.80 -16.12
CA GLN A 30 -3.02 -4.64 -15.93
C GLN A 30 -2.98 -4.15 -14.49
N VAL A 31 -3.07 -5.05 -13.50
CA VAL A 31 -3.01 -4.68 -12.07
C VAL A 31 -1.69 -3.95 -11.74
N TYR A 32 -0.55 -4.45 -12.23
CA TYR A 32 0.74 -3.77 -12.06
C TYR A 32 0.78 -2.40 -12.73
N ALA A 33 0.30 -2.30 -13.98
CA ALA A 33 0.25 -1.04 -14.71
C ALA A 33 -0.64 -0.01 -14.00
N ASN A 34 -1.80 -0.43 -13.52
CA ASN A 34 -2.75 0.42 -12.81
C ASN A 34 -2.17 0.94 -11.50
N MET A 35 -1.42 0.13 -10.75
CA MET A 35 -0.71 0.61 -9.55
C MET A 35 0.49 1.52 -9.85
N GLY A 36 0.88 1.69 -11.12
CA GLY A 36 2.13 2.35 -11.49
C GLY A 36 3.37 1.57 -11.03
N ALA A 37 3.23 0.27 -10.85
CA ALA A 37 4.27 -0.63 -10.39
C ALA A 37 5.04 -1.25 -11.57
N ARG A 38 6.27 -1.68 -11.30
CA ARG A 38 7.05 -2.53 -12.21
C ARG A 38 7.25 -3.90 -11.56
N PRO A 39 6.78 -4.98 -12.19
CA PRO A 39 7.11 -6.31 -11.69
C PRO A 39 8.61 -6.56 -11.87
N VAL A 40 9.23 -7.30 -10.94
CA VAL A 40 10.68 -7.60 -11.01
C VAL A 40 11.01 -8.48 -12.23
N SER A 41 10.08 -9.35 -12.61
CA SER A 41 10.13 -10.22 -13.80
C SER A 41 8.71 -10.51 -14.33
N ASN A 42 8.58 -11.09 -15.52
CA ASN A 42 7.28 -11.29 -16.19
C ASN A 42 6.24 -12.10 -15.39
N ASN A 43 6.66 -12.89 -14.40
CA ASN A 43 5.77 -13.66 -13.52
C ASN A 43 6.03 -13.39 -12.04
N SER A 44 6.78 -12.33 -11.73
CA SER A 44 7.08 -11.96 -10.36
C SER A 44 5.78 -11.57 -9.64
N PRO A 45 5.57 -12.00 -8.38
CA PRO A 45 4.55 -11.44 -7.52
C PRO A 45 4.98 -10.10 -6.91
N LEU A 46 6.23 -9.68 -7.10
CA LEU A 46 6.78 -8.46 -6.50
C LEU A 46 6.56 -7.25 -7.40
N ALA A 47 5.85 -6.26 -6.88
CA ALA A 47 5.69 -4.93 -7.45
C ALA A 47 6.65 -3.93 -6.79
N THR A 48 7.43 -3.23 -7.61
CA THR A 48 8.33 -2.16 -7.19
C THR A 48 7.89 -0.82 -7.74
N PHE A 49 8.18 0.27 -7.02
CA PHE A 49 7.74 1.62 -7.36
C PHE A 49 8.94 2.54 -7.55
N GLU A 50 9.07 3.16 -8.72
CA GLU A 50 10.24 3.98 -9.09
C GLU A 50 10.48 5.16 -8.12
N LYS A 51 9.40 5.80 -7.67
CA LYS A 51 9.46 6.94 -6.75
C LYS A 51 9.53 6.54 -5.27
N LEU A 52 9.26 5.27 -4.95
CA LEU A 52 9.18 4.74 -3.59
C LEU A 52 9.97 3.42 -3.52
N PRO A 53 11.30 3.45 -3.68
CA PRO A 53 12.12 2.23 -3.79
C PRO A 53 12.15 1.35 -2.53
N ASN A 54 11.73 1.90 -1.39
CA ASN A 54 11.65 1.19 -0.11
C ASN A 54 10.23 0.68 0.19
N VAL A 55 9.29 0.89 -0.74
CA VAL A 55 7.95 0.30 -0.71
C VAL A 55 7.91 -0.82 -1.73
N VAL A 56 7.52 -2.02 -1.30
CA VAL A 56 7.37 -3.19 -2.16
C VAL A 56 6.00 -3.79 -1.91
N ALA A 57 5.31 -4.15 -2.98
CA ALA A 57 4.04 -4.87 -2.89
C ALA A 57 4.22 -6.33 -3.30
N ILE A 58 3.53 -7.24 -2.61
CA ILE A 58 3.30 -8.61 -3.08
C ILE A 58 1.88 -8.67 -3.64
N VAL A 59 1.72 -9.04 -4.90
CA VAL A 59 0.44 -9.08 -5.60
C VAL A 59 0.03 -10.51 -5.85
N HIS A 60 -0.99 -10.97 -5.12
CA HIS A 60 -1.52 -12.31 -5.22
C HIS A 60 -2.98 -12.30 -5.71
N ARG A 61 -3.37 -13.38 -6.37
CA ARG A 61 -4.77 -13.77 -6.51
C ARG A 61 -5.27 -14.45 -5.23
N PRO A 62 -6.59 -14.58 -5.01
CA PRO A 62 -7.17 -15.29 -3.88
C PRO A 62 -6.60 -16.70 -3.68
N SER A 63 -6.40 -17.45 -4.77
CA SER A 63 -5.82 -18.80 -4.74
C SER A 63 -4.36 -18.86 -4.25
N GLN A 64 -3.66 -17.72 -4.26
CA GLN A 64 -2.28 -17.57 -3.82
C GLN A 64 -2.20 -16.89 -2.44
N ALA A 65 -3.32 -16.53 -1.83
CA ALA A 65 -3.34 -15.79 -0.57
C ALA A 65 -2.71 -16.60 0.58
N ASP A 66 -1.79 -16.00 1.33
CA ASP A 66 -1.10 -16.63 2.47
C ASP A 66 -1.17 -15.73 3.70
N GLN A 67 -1.73 -16.27 4.79
CA GLN A 67 -1.92 -15.53 6.04
C GLN A 67 -0.59 -15.03 6.62
N ARG A 68 0.50 -15.78 6.44
CA ARG A 68 1.82 -15.41 6.98
C ARG A 68 2.34 -14.12 6.34
N ILE A 69 1.97 -13.86 5.09
CA ILE A 69 2.32 -12.61 4.40
C ILE A 69 1.52 -11.45 4.99
N LEU A 70 0.22 -11.65 5.27
CA LEU A 70 -0.60 -10.65 5.94
C LEU A 70 -0.05 -10.32 7.34
N ASP A 71 0.32 -11.34 8.11
CA ASP A 71 0.86 -11.19 9.47
C ASP A 71 2.24 -10.49 9.52
N SER A 72 2.90 -10.35 8.36
CA SER A 72 4.24 -9.76 8.23
C SER A 72 4.31 -8.60 7.24
N CYS A 73 3.17 -8.06 6.80
CA CYS A 73 3.11 -6.85 5.99
C CYS A 73 2.81 -5.61 6.85
N ASP A 74 3.00 -4.43 6.28
CA ASP A 74 2.77 -3.13 6.93
C ASP A 74 1.48 -2.45 6.45
N ALA A 75 0.89 -2.93 5.35
CA ALA A 75 -0.39 -2.45 4.84
C ALA A 75 -1.06 -3.50 3.96
N PHE A 76 -2.39 -3.43 3.84
CA PHE A 76 -3.18 -4.31 2.98
C PHE A 76 -3.93 -3.52 1.90
N VAL A 77 -3.96 -4.03 0.68
CA VAL A 77 -4.69 -3.43 -0.43
C VAL A 77 -5.60 -4.46 -1.08
N ALA A 78 -6.89 -4.14 -1.15
CA ALA A 78 -7.84 -4.89 -1.96
C ALA A 78 -7.90 -4.26 -3.36
N SER A 79 -7.50 -5.00 -4.38
CA SER A 79 -7.59 -4.57 -5.78
C SER A 79 -8.83 -5.19 -6.42
N LEU A 80 -9.91 -4.42 -6.47
CA LEU A 80 -11.23 -4.85 -6.90
C LEU A 80 -11.47 -4.53 -8.37
N ASP A 81 -11.89 -5.55 -9.11
CA ASP A 81 -12.23 -5.48 -10.53
C ASP A 81 -13.75 -5.29 -10.68
N GLY A 82 -14.18 -4.19 -11.29
CA GLY A 82 -15.59 -3.92 -11.58
C GLY A 82 -16.25 -5.02 -12.42
N ALA A 83 -15.48 -5.86 -13.12
CA ALA A 83 -15.99 -7.01 -13.87
C ALA A 83 -16.16 -8.29 -13.02
N ALA A 84 -15.44 -8.43 -11.90
CA ALA A 84 -15.33 -9.68 -11.13
C ALA A 84 -16.04 -9.67 -9.76
N GLY A 85 -16.36 -8.49 -9.21
CA GLY A 85 -16.94 -8.36 -7.88
C GLY A 85 -15.93 -8.66 -6.76
N VAL A 86 -16.42 -8.91 -5.53
CA VAL A 86 -15.55 -9.14 -4.36
C VAL A 86 -15.46 -10.63 -4.02
N ASP A 87 -14.25 -11.18 -4.08
CA ASP A 87 -13.97 -12.56 -3.68
C ASP A 87 -14.06 -12.74 -2.15
N PRO A 88 -14.67 -13.82 -1.63
CA PRO A 88 -14.73 -14.08 -0.18
C PRO A 88 -13.36 -14.09 0.52
N LYS A 89 -12.29 -14.49 -0.17
CA LYS A 89 -10.94 -14.49 0.38
C LYS A 89 -10.42 -13.06 0.63
N ILE A 90 -10.81 -12.11 -0.22
CA ILE A 90 -10.49 -10.69 0.00
C ILE A 90 -11.18 -10.20 1.27
N VAL A 91 -12.43 -10.60 1.52
CA VAL A 91 -13.17 -10.23 2.75
C VAL A 91 -12.52 -10.80 4.01
N GLU A 92 -12.06 -12.07 3.93
CA GLU A 92 -11.31 -12.72 5.02
C GLU A 92 -10.02 -11.96 5.35
N PHE A 93 -9.19 -11.67 4.34
CA PHE A 93 -7.91 -10.98 4.53
C PHE A 93 -8.09 -9.51 4.93
N TRP A 94 -9.12 -8.85 4.40
CA TRP A 94 -9.49 -7.50 4.83
C TRP A 94 -9.84 -7.45 6.31
N SER A 95 -10.61 -8.44 6.79
CA SER A 95 -10.97 -8.55 8.20
C SER A 95 -9.74 -8.80 9.06
N GLY A 96 -8.82 -9.69 8.64
CA GLY A 96 -7.55 -9.91 9.32
C GLY A 96 -6.67 -8.65 9.38
N ALA A 97 -6.56 -7.91 8.27
CA ALA A 97 -5.86 -6.63 8.21
C ALA A 97 -6.48 -5.59 9.16
N ARG A 98 -7.83 -5.60 9.27
CA ARG A 98 -8.57 -4.73 10.19
C ARG A 98 -8.29 -5.06 11.64
N ASP A 99 -8.35 -6.33 12.00
CA ASP A 99 -8.09 -6.79 13.36
C ASP A 99 -6.64 -6.50 13.79
N ALA A 100 -5.71 -6.56 12.83
CA ALA A 100 -4.30 -6.18 13.03
C ALA A 100 -4.04 -4.66 12.95
N THR A 101 -5.08 -3.83 12.78
CA THR A 101 -4.97 -2.36 12.64
C THR A 101 -4.03 -1.89 11.53
N LEU A 102 -3.83 -2.73 10.49
CA LEU A 102 -2.99 -2.35 9.36
C LEU A 102 -3.65 -1.23 8.57
N PRO A 103 -2.90 -0.23 8.07
CA PRO A 103 -3.36 0.66 7.01
C PRO A 103 -3.95 -0.15 5.85
N ARG A 104 -5.14 0.25 5.38
CA ARG A 104 -5.91 -0.45 4.35
C ARG A 104 -6.34 0.50 3.26
N HIS A 105 -6.36 0.01 2.01
CA HIS A 105 -6.81 0.80 0.86
C HIS A 105 -7.49 -0.08 -0.19
N ILE A 106 -8.42 0.50 -0.94
CA ILE A 106 -9.12 -0.18 -2.03
C ILE A 106 -8.73 0.47 -3.36
N LEU A 107 -8.32 -0.37 -4.31
CA LEU A 107 -8.12 0.02 -5.70
C LEU A 107 -9.29 -0.49 -6.52
N ALA A 108 -9.91 0.38 -7.30
CA ALA A 108 -11.06 0.07 -8.13
C ALA A 108 -10.71 0.27 -9.61
N PHE A 109 -10.67 -0.82 -10.38
CA PHE A 109 -10.34 -0.79 -11.81
C PHE A 109 -11.40 -1.48 -12.66
N ASN A 110 -11.40 -1.26 -13.98
CA ASN A 110 -12.47 -1.69 -14.88
C ASN A 110 -13.86 -1.21 -14.43
N VAL A 111 -13.96 0.04 -13.93
CA VAL A 111 -15.19 0.61 -13.36
C VAL A 111 -16.04 1.40 -14.36
N VAL A 112 -15.60 1.52 -15.61
CA VAL A 112 -16.36 2.18 -16.69
C VAL A 112 -17.16 1.14 -17.48
N ASN A 113 -16.46 0.10 -17.97
CA ASN A 113 -17.04 -1.01 -18.74
C ASN A 113 -17.33 -2.26 -17.90
N GLY A 114 -17.21 -2.14 -16.58
CA GLY A 114 -17.40 -3.23 -15.63
C GLY A 114 -18.85 -3.71 -15.55
N ARG A 115 -19.06 -4.80 -14.81
CA ARG A 115 -20.42 -5.20 -14.41
C ARG A 115 -20.97 -4.28 -13.33
N ALA A 116 -20.08 -3.81 -12.48
CA ALA A 116 -20.33 -2.78 -11.48
C ALA A 116 -19.54 -1.52 -11.89
N ASP A 117 -20.23 -0.38 -11.87
CA ASP A 117 -19.58 0.92 -11.96
C ASP A 117 -18.89 1.28 -10.65
N PHE A 118 -18.27 2.46 -10.59
CA PHE A 118 -17.54 2.89 -9.40
C PHE A 118 -18.44 3.09 -8.18
N ASP A 119 -19.64 3.63 -8.34
CA ASP A 119 -20.59 3.87 -7.24
C ASP A 119 -21.12 2.54 -6.68
N GLU A 120 -21.44 1.59 -7.55
CA GLU A 120 -21.82 0.24 -7.17
C GLU A 120 -20.69 -0.48 -6.42
N LEU A 121 -19.44 -0.34 -6.89
CA LEU A 121 -18.29 -0.94 -6.23
C LEU A 121 -18.01 -0.30 -4.87
N CYS A 122 -18.18 1.03 -4.73
CA CYS A 122 -18.14 1.72 -3.45
C CYS A 122 -19.22 1.17 -2.51
N ALA A 123 -20.47 1.04 -2.97
CA ALA A 123 -21.56 0.52 -2.14
C ALA A 123 -21.32 -0.93 -1.69
N ILE A 124 -20.77 -1.78 -2.57
CA ILE A 124 -20.37 -3.15 -2.23
C ILE A 124 -19.26 -3.13 -1.20
N ALA A 125 -18.18 -2.38 -1.46
CA ALA A 125 -17.02 -2.27 -0.57
C ALA A 125 -17.42 -1.76 0.82
N SER A 126 -18.25 -0.71 0.90
CA SER A 126 -18.75 -0.19 2.17
C SER A 126 -19.56 -1.23 2.95
N ARG A 127 -20.34 -2.05 2.24
CA ARG A 127 -21.19 -3.06 2.87
C ARG A 127 -20.41 -4.28 3.36
N VAL A 128 -19.39 -4.73 2.62
CA VAL A 128 -18.75 -6.03 2.86
C VAL A 128 -17.34 -5.94 3.42
N LEU A 129 -16.63 -4.83 3.17
CA LEU A 129 -15.25 -4.61 3.62
C LEU A 129 -15.21 -3.57 4.75
N GLU A 130 -15.68 -2.34 4.48
CA GLU A 130 -15.42 -1.20 5.35
C GLU A 130 -16.61 -0.24 5.46
N PRO A 131 -17.44 -0.31 6.52
CA PRO A 131 -18.60 0.55 6.69
C PRO A 131 -18.29 2.05 6.62
N ASP A 132 -17.12 2.46 7.11
CA ASP A 132 -16.66 3.85 7.18
C ASP A 132 -15.72 4.22 5.99
N LEU A 133 -15.91 3.58 4.84
CA LEU A 133 -15.12 3.81 3.62
C LEU A 133 -15.28 5.25 3.12
N LEU A 134 -14.16 5.98 3.00
CA LEU A 134 -14.17 7.33 2.45
C LEU A 134 -13.94 7.36 0.93
N VAL A 135 -14.78 8.14 0.26
CA VAL A 135 -14.69 8.39 -1.19
C VAL A 135 -14.34 9.87 -1.40
N ARG A 136 -13.10 10.13 -1.86
CA ARG A 136 -12.63 11.49 -2.20
C ARG A 136 -12.46 11.70 -3.70
N TYR A 137 -12.06 10.67 -4.41
CA TYR A 137 -11.72 10.73 -5.82
C TYR A 137 -12.81 10.03 -6.63
N LEU A 138 -13.51 10.78 -7.46
CA LEU A 138 -14.51 10.23 -8.37
C LEU A 138 -13.90 10.05 -9.76
N PRO A 139 -14.21 8.96 -10.48
CA PRO A 139 -13.72 8.76 -11.83
C PRO A 139 -14.25 9.84 -12.77
N ILE A 140 -13.44 10.17 -13.78
CA ILE A 140 -13.88 10.92 -14.96
C ILE A 140 -13.70 10.02 -16.16
N ASP A 141 -14.82 9.70 -16.80
CA ASP A 141 -14.84 8.82 -17.96
C ASP A 141 -14.42 9.58 -19.23
N SER A 142 -13.99 8.83 -20.24
CA SER A 142 -13.82 9.35 -21.58
C SER A 142 -15.17 9.68 -22.23
N ASP A 143 -15.17 10.52 -23.27
CA ASP A 143 -16.38 10.87 -24.02
C ASP A 143 -17.07 9.65 -24.67
N ASP A 144 -16.32 8.56 -24.92
CA ASP A 144 -16.85 7.29 -25.43
C ASP A 144 -17.26 6.31 -24.33
N GLU A 145 -17.11 6.69 -23.05
CA GLU A 145 -17.44 5.88 -21.87
C GLU A 145 -16.75 4.50 -21.89
N LEU A 146 -15.51 4.44 -22.41
CA LEU A 146 -14.74 3.20 -22.49
C LEU A 146 -13.55 3.13 -21.53
N SER A 147 -13.06 4.27 -21.05
CA SER A 147 -11.89 4.34 -20.18
C SER A 147 -11.97 5.52 -19.23
N LEU A 148 -11.07 5.54 -18.25
CA LEU A 148 -10.87 6.71 -17.39
C LEU A 148 -9.95 7.71 -18.07
N THR A 149 -10.29 9.00 -17.98
CA THR A 149 -9.45 10.12 -18.41
C THR A 149 -8.92 10.93 -17.25
N GLY A 150 -9.47 10.76 -16.05
CA GLY A 150 -9.00 11.45 -14.85
C GLY A 150 -9.74 11.07 -13.59
N VAL A 151 -9.41 11.79 -12.52
CA VAL A 151 -10.12 11.76 -11.25
C VAL A 151 -10.51 13.17 -10.84
N TYR A 152 -11.71 13.31 -10.28
CA TYR A 152 -12.18 14.52 -9.64
C TYR A 152 -11.96 14.41 -8.13
N ASP A 153 -11.12 15.29 -7.58
CA ASP A 153 -10.90 15.45 -6.15
C ASP A 153 -12.00 16.32 -5.54
N ILE A 154 -12.97 15.67 -4.91
CA ILE A 154 -14.12 16.37 -4.31
C ILE A 154 -13.73 17.15 -3.06
N LEU A 155 -12.55 16.95 -2.48
CA LEU A 155 -12.08 17.70 -1.32
C LEU A 155 -11.53 19.08 -1.74
N THR A 156 -10.77 19.11 -2.83
CA THR A 156 -10.11 20.34 -3.32
C THR A 156 -10.88 21.03 -4.45
N SER A 157 -11.90 20.39 -5.02
CA SER A 157 -12.57 20.82 -6.25
C SER A 157 -11.63 20.87 -7.47
N GLU A 158 -10.67 19.96 -7.55
CA GLU A 158 -9.72 19.87 -8.66
C GLU A 158 -9.94 18.62 -9.49
N ILE A 159 -9.70 18.72 -10.79
CA ILE A 159 -9.68 17.60 -11.73
C ILE A 159 -8.22 17.31 -12.06
N HIS A 160 -7.80 16.07 -11.80
CA HIS A 160 -6.51 15.53 -12.23
C HIS A 160 -6.75 14.60 -13.41
N ALA A 161 -6.37 15.05 -14.60
CA ALA A 161 -6.65 14.33 -15.84
C ALA A 161 -5.38 14.02 -16.63
N LEU A 162 -5.42 12.91 -17.36
CA LEU A 162 -4.43 12.53 -18.35
C LEU A 162 -4.90 13.00 -19.72
N VAL A 163 -4.33 14.09 -20.21
CA VAL A 163 -4.66 14.68 -21.52
C VAL A 163 -3.42 14.65 -22.40
N ASP A 164 -3.50 14.04 -23.59
CA ASP A 164 -2.37 13.88 -24.51
C ASP A 164 -1.11 13.28 -23.84
N ALA A 165 -1.30 12.26 -23.02
CA ALA A 165 -0.27 11.62 -22.20
C ALA A 165 0.45 12.56 -21.21
N LYS A 166 -0.15 13.71 -20.89
CA LYS A 166 0.33 14.66 -19.89
C LYS A 166 -0.68 14.80 -18.75
N TRP A 167 -0.15 14.72 -17.54
CA TRP A 167 -0.91 15.02 -16.34
C TRP A 167 -1.17 16.52 -16.25
N ILE A 168 -2.44 16.88 -16.13
CA ILE A 168 -2.87 18.25 -15.85
C ILE A 168 -3.73 18.27 -14.59
N THR A 169 -3.63 19.37 -13.84
CA THR A 169 -4.57 19.72 -12.77
C THR A 169 -5.31 20.97 -13.20
N LYS A 170 -6.63 20.97 -13.12
CA LYS A 170 -7.48 22.13 -13.39
C LYS A 170 -8.59 22.23 -12.35
N ALA A 171 -9.14 23.43 -12.15
CA ALA A 171 -10.35 23.59 -11.37
C ALA A 171 -11.52 22.85 -12.02
N ALA A 172 -12.40 22.28 -11.19
CA ALA A 172 -13.62 21.65 -11.68
C ALA A 172 -14.65 22.69 -12.16
N ASP A 173 -15.37 22.33 -13.22
CA ASP A 173 -16.46 23.16 -13.74
C ASP A 173 -17.65 23.21 -12.76
N PRO A 174 -18.49 24.27 -12.79
CA PRO A 174 -19.61 24.42 -11.85
C PRO A 174 -20.60 23.25 -11.81
N GLU A 175 -20.74 22.52 -12.93
CA GLU A 175 -21.60 21.35 -13.02
C GLU A 175 -21.11 20.21 -12.12
N HIS A 176 -19.82 19.85 -12.20
CA HIS A 176 -19.19 18.85 -11.32
C HIS A 176 -19.38 19.21 -9.84
N ILE A 177 -19.16 20.48 -9.49
CA ILE A 177 -19.32 20.97 -8.11
C ILE A 177 -20.78 20.83 -7.65
N ALA A 178 -21.74 21.18 -8.52
CA ALA A 178 -23.15 21.10 -8.17
C ALA A 178 -23.60 19.66 -7.94
N ILE A 179 -23.26 18.73 -8.83
CA ILE A 179 -23.71 17.33 -8.74
C ILE A 179 -23.05 16.56 -7.59
N THR A 180 -21.86 16.95 -7.15
CA THR A 180 -21.11 16.28 -6.06
C THR A 180 -21.21 16.98 -4.71
N SER A 181 -21.99 18.07 -4.63
CA SER A 181 -22.10 18.89 -3.41
C SER A 181 -22.45 18.08 -2.16
N SER A 182 -23.44 17.18 -2.25
CA SER A 182 -23.81 16.31 -1.14
C SER A 182 -22.69 15.33 -0.76
N ALA A 183 -22.05 14.67 -1.74
CA ALA A 183 -20.94 13.74 -1.47
C ALA A 183 -19.75 14.45 -0.82
N ARG A 184 -19.49 15.71 -1.20
CA ARG A 184 -18.46 16.54 -0.58
C ARG A 184 -18.82 16.91 0.87
N GLU A 185 -20.06 17.30 1.14
CA GLU A 185 -20.53 17.56 2.51
C GLU A 185 -20.40 16.31 3.39
N ASP A 186 -20.81 15.15 2.88
CA ASP A 186 -20.68 13.87 3.58
C ASP A 186 -19.21 13.52 3.88
N LEU A 187 -18.29 13.78 2.93
CA LEU A 187 -16.84 13.59 3.15
C LEU A 187 -16.29 14.53 4.23
N PHE A 188 -16.74 15.80 4.23
CA PHE A 188 -16.29 16.80 5.20
C PHE A 188 -16.71 16.40 6.61
N ASP A 189 -17.97 15.98 6.77
CA ASP A 189 -18.50 15.51 8.03
C ASP A 189 -17.69 14.31 8.55
N GLN A 190 -17.47 13.29 7.71
CA GLN A 190 -16.73 12.10 8.12
C GLN A 190 -15.28 12.40 8.50
N LEU A 191 -14.57 13.22 7.71
CA LEU A 191 -13.21 13.65 8.04
C LEU A 191 -13.15 14.50 9.31
N ALA A 192 -14.20 15.28 9.59
CA ALA A 192 -14.29 16.06 10.81
C ALA A 192 -14.35 15.18 12.06
N TYR A 193 -15.06 14.06 11.99
CA TYR A 193 -15.13 13.09 13.09
C TYR A 193 -13.84 12.26 13.25
N LEU A 194 -13.16 11.95 12.14
CA LEU A 194 -12.00 11.05 12.15
C LEU A 194 -10.68 11.73 12.54
N GLY A 195 -10.44 12.96 12.07
CA GLY A 195 -9.08 13.52 12.06
C GLY A 195 -8.94 14.94 12.61
N LEU A 196 -9.98 15.53 13.19
CA LEU A 196 -9.92 16.88 13.75
C LEU A 196 -9.94 16.88 15.28
N ASP A 197 -9.27 17.87 15.87
CA ASP A 197 -9.33 18.10 17.31
C ASP A 197 -10.75 18.46 17.80
N ASP A 198 -11.03 18.18 19.08
CA ASP A 198 -12.35 18.42 19.72
C ASP A 198 -12.87 19.85 19.49
N LEU A 199 -11.98 20.84 19.51
CA LEU A 199 -12.33 22.24 19.30
C LEU A 199 -12.79 22.50 17.86
N THR A 200 -12.12 21.91 16.87
CA THR A 200 -12.48 22.05 15.46
C THR A 200 -13.80 21.35 15.19
N LEU A 201 -14.05 20.19 15.80
CA LEU A 201 -15.32 19.48 15.73
C LEU A 201 -16.47 20.28 16.40
N GLU A 202 -16.23 20.87 17.57
CA GLU A 202 -17.21 21.75 18.25
C GLU A 202 -17.57 22.98 17.39
N ASN A 203 -16.56 23.59 16.75
CA ASN A 203 -16.77 24.70 15.83
C ASN A 203 -17.60 24.26 14.61
N HIS A 204 -17.31 23.08 14.05
CA HIS A 204 -18.04 22.54 12.91
C HIS A 204 -19.52 22.26 13.23
N THR A 205 -19.78 21.59 14.36
CA THR A 205 -21.15 21.35 14.85
C THR A 205 -21.92 22.63 15.17
N SER A 206 -21.19 23.73 15.43
CA SER A 206 -21.74 25.08 15.59
C SER A 206 -21.96 25.83 14.26
N GLY A 207 -21.71 25.20 13.12
CA GLY A 207 -21.91 25.76 11.78
C GLY A 207 -20.73 26.59 11.25
N LEU A 208 -19.55 26.53 11.87
CA LEU A 208 -18.35 27.18 11.35
C LEU A 208 -17.67 26.30 10.29
N PRO A 209 -17.25 26.88 9.15
CA PRO A 209 -16.62 26.10 8.08
C PRO A 209 -15.25 25.59 8.52
N ILE A 210 -14.94 24.33 8.17
CA ILE A 210 -13.59 23.76 8.30
C ILE A 210 -12.79 24.12 7.06
N SER A 211 -11.52 24.51 7.23
CA SER A 211 -10.64 24.76 6.07
C SER A 211 -10.26 23.45 5.38
N VAL A 212 -10.19 23.49 4.04
CA VAL A 212 -9.75 22.34 3.22
C VAL A 212 -8.39 21.80 3.69
N THR A 213 -7.44 22.67 4.03
CA THR A 213 -6.12 22.27 4.54
C THR A 213 -6.19 21.40 5.82
N LYS A 214 -7.15 21.65 6.71
CA LYS A 214 -7.34 20.80 7.90
C LYS A 214 -7.89 19.44 7.53
N LEU A 215 -8.84 19.40 6.60
CA LEU A 215 -9.41 18.16 6.10
C LEU A 215 -8.39 17.34 5.29
N GLU A 216 -7.49 18.00 4.55
CA GLU A 216 -6.35 17.35 3.90
C GLU A 216 -5.40 16.71 4.92
N ALA A 217 -5.18 17.35 6.07
CA ALA A 217 -4.41 16.73 7.15
C ALA A 217 -5.14 15.53 7.77
N ALA A 218 -6.46 15.64 8.00
CA ALA A 218 -7.31 14.54 8.47
C ALA A 218 -7.31 13.36 7.49
N TRP A 219 -7.29 13.62 6.17
CA TRP A 219 -7.23 12.59 5.13
C TRP A 219 -5.95 11.73 5.21
N LEU A 220 -4.87 12.26 5.77
CA LEU A 220 -3.61 11.53 5.94
C LEU A 220 -3.55 10.71 7.23
N HIS A 221 -4.64 10.66 8.01
CA HIS A 221 -4.69 9.87 9.23
C HIS A 221 -4.59 8.36 8.93
N PRO A 222 -3.82 7.57 9.69
CA PRO A 222 -3.59 6.15 9.39
C PRO A 222 -4.85 5.28 9.41
N ASP A 223 -5.87 5.68 10.17
CA ASP A 223 -7.16 4.97 10.24
C ASP A 223 -8.11 5.30 9.07
N VAL A 224 -7.76 6.27 8.23
CA VAL A 224 -8.56 6.60 7.04
C VAL A 224 -8.41 5.49 6.01
N VAL A 225 -9.53 4.84 5.73
CA VAL A 225 -9.64 3.79 4.71
C VAL A 225 -10.40 4.32 3.53
N THR A 226 -9.81 4.18 2.34
CA THR A 226 -10.29 4.88 1.15
C THR A 226 -10.31 3.98 -0.08
N ILE A 227 -11.07 4.40 -1.08
CA ILE A 227 -11.13 3.77 -2.39
C ILE A 227 -10.67 4.74 -3.48
N THR A 228 -9.81 4.26 -4.38
CA THR A 228 -9.29 5.04 -5.50
C THR A 228 -9.70 4.38 -6.83
N PRO A 229 -10.40 5.11 -7.73
CA PRO A 229 -10.55 4.67 -9.11
C PRO A 229 -9.19 4.73 -9.80
N ILE A 230 -8.79 3.62 -10.41
CA ILE A 230 -7.45 3.45 -10.96
C ILE A 230 -7.51 2.62 -12.26
N ASP A 231 -7.11 3.22 -13.38
CA ASP A 231 -7.05 2.51 -14.67
C ASP A 231 -6.20 3.26 -15.67
N ASP A 232 -5.46 2.57 -16.53
CA ASP A 232 -4.64 3.16 -17.61
C ASP A 232 -3.75 4.34 -17.15
N GLY A 233 -3.21 4.22 -15.94
CA GLY A 233 -2.37 5.24 -15.29
C GLY A 233 -3.15 6.31 -14.52
N VAL A 234 -4.45 6.47 -14.74
CA VAL A 234 -5.32 7.30 -13.91
C VAL A 234 -5.32 6.77 -12.47
N GLY A 235 -5.30 7.66 -11.47
CA GLY A 235 -5.29 7.28 -10.05
C GLY A 235 -3.92 6.86 -9.48
N VAL A 236 -2.90 6.61 -10.32
CA VAL A 236 -1.55 6.21 -9.88
C VAL A 236 -0.94 7.21 -8.89
N ASN A 237 -1.07 8.51 -9.16
CA ASN A 237 -0.52 9.54 -8.26
C ASN A 237 -1.26 9.53 -6.91
N THR A 238 -2.57 9.32 -6.91
CA THR A 238 -3.38 9.20 -5.69
C THR A 238 -2.92 8.02 -4.84
N PHE A 239 -2.76 6.85 -5.47
CA PHE A 239 -2.26 5.66 -4.77
C PHE A 239 -0.82 5.84 -4.28
N SER A 240 0.04 6.47 -5.08
CA SER A 240 1.42 6.82 -4.69
C SER A 240 1.47 7.76 -3.48
N ASN A 241 0.52 8.70 -3.37
CA ASN A 241 0.44 9.59 -2.21
C ASN A 241 0.04 8.81 -0.96
N TRP A 242 -0.93 7.89 -1.05
CA TRP A 242 -1.29 7.01 0.07
C TRP A 242 -0.10 6.11 0.49
N MET A 243 0.63 5.51 -0.46
CA MET A 243 1.82 4.72 -0.12
C MET A 243 2.91 5.55 0.56
N SER A 244 3.05 6.84 0.21
CA SER A 244 4.11 7.71 0.75
C SER A 244 3.97 8.03 2.24
N ILE A 245 2.76 7.87 2.81
CA ILE A 245 2.50 8.12 4.23
C ILE A 245 2.59 6.86 5.10
N LEU A 246 2.68 5.67 4.48
CA LEU A 246 2.77 4.41 5.21
C LEU A 246 4.00 4.40 6.12
N GLN A 247 3.77 3.92 7.34
CA GLN A 247 4.83 3.61 8.29
C GLN A 247 4.88 2.10 8.47
N PRO A 248 6.07 1.53 8.75
CA PRO A 248 6.16 0.12 9.01
C PRO A 248 5.55 -0.23 10.35
N VAL A 249 4.82 -1.34 10.37
CA VAL A 249 4.10 -1.82 11.55
C VAL A 249 4.75 -3.10 12.07
N TRP A 250 5.28 -3.92 11.16
CA TRP A 250 5.94 -5.16 11.52
C TRP A 250 7.46 -4.98 11.47
N VAL A 251 8.03 -4.72 12.65
CA VAL A 251 9.43 -4.36 12.86
C VAL A 251 10.11 -5.35 13.81
N PRO A 252 10.86 -6.33 13.31
CA PRO A 252 11.54 -7.30 14.17
C PRO A 252 12.63 -6.66 15.03
N VAL A 253 12.95 -7.35 16.13
CA VAL A 253 14.11 -7.04 16.94
C VAL A 253 15.32 -7.78 16.37
N LEU A 254 16.37 -7.03 16.05
CA LEU A 254 17.66 -7.54 15.65
C LEU A 254 18.55 -7.71 16.88
N ASN A 255 19.02 -8.93 17.11
CA ASN A 255 20.02 -9.23 18.13
C ASN A 255 21.38 -9.49 17.47
N LEU A 256 22.38 -8.69 17.87
CA LEU A 256 23.78 -8.78 17.44
C LEU A 256 24.65 -9.00 18.67
N ALA A 257 24.98 -10.25 18.99
CA ALA A 257 25.82 -10.68 20.12
C ALA A 257 25.45 -10.07 21.49
N ASP A 258 25.79 -8.79 21.73
CA ASP A 258 25.60 -8.04 22.97
C ASP A 258 24.62 -6.86 22.85
N VAL A 259 24.08 -6.58 21.65
CA VAL A 259 23.17 -5.44 21.39
C VAL A 259 21.88 -5.92 20.76
N SER A 260 20.76 -5.34 21.21
CA SER A 260 19.45 -5.48 20.58
C SER A 260 19.01 -4.12 20.04
N CYS A 261 18.63 -4.07 18.77
CA CYS A 261 18.10 -2.87 18.10
C CYS A 261 16.93 -3.25 17.18
N GLU A 262 16.27 -2.27 16.60
CA GLU A 262 15.24 -2.54 15.59
C GLU A 262 15.89 -2.98 14.26
N ALA A 263 15.19 -3.81 13.50
CA ALA A 263 15.69 -4.27 12.20
C ALA A 263 15.98 -3.13 11.21
N TYR A 264 15.37 -1.94 11.37
CA TYR A 264 15.69 -0.76 10.57
C TYR A 264 17.09 -0.19 10.81
N GLU A 265 17.69 -0.49 11.96
CA GLU A 265 19.06 -0.09 12.28
C GLU A 265 20.08 -1.12 11.78
N ALA A 266 19.64 -2.14 11.03
CA ALA A 266 20.52 -3.16 10.48
C ALA A 266 21.56 -2.55 9.53
N THR A 267 22.84 -2.69 9.89
CA THR A 267 23.98 -2.26 9.06
C THR A 267 24.41 -3.32 8.05
N GLU A 268 23.89 -4.54 8.18
CA GLU A 268 24.10 -5.64 7.26
C GLU A 268 22.77 -6.15 6.71
N ARG A 269 22.83 -6.86 5.58
CA ARG A 269 21.64 -7.41 4.94
C ARG A 269 21.12 -8.61 5.73
N VAL A 270 19.95 -8.46 6.34
CA VAL A 270 19.32 -9.47 7.21
C VAL A 270 17.83 -9.61 6.92
N GLY A 271 17.24 -10.74 7.26
CA GLY A 271 15.82 -10.98 7.04
C GLY A 271 15.23 -12.13 7.85
N ILE A 272 13.90 -12.24 7.80
CA ILE A 272 13.14 -13.37 8.36
C ILE A 272 12.42 -14.07 7.21
N SER A 273 12.58 -15.38 7.12
CA SER A 273 11.75 -16.23 6.25
C SER A 273 10.30 -16.21 6.72
N ILE A 274 9.38 -15.76 5.87
CA ILE A 274 7.95 -15.65 6.15
C ILE A 274 7.23 -16.92 5.71
N THR A 275 7.53 -17.36 4.48
CA THR A 275 7.03 -18.61 3.90
C THR A 275 8.21 -19.47 3.46
N GLU A 276 7.90 -20.60 2.84
CA GLU A 276 8.88 -21.49 2.24
C GLU A 276 9.59 -20.85 1.03
N ASP A 277 9.04 -19.79 0.47
CA ASP A 277 9.56 -19.16 -0.74
C ASP A 277 9.79 -17.64 -0.62
N LEU A 278 9.42 -17.04 0.52
CA LEU A 278 9.50 -15.60 0.74
C LEU A 278 10.15 -15.25 2.07
N ALA A 279 11.04 -14.26 2.03
CA ALA A 279 11.59 -13.62 3.21
C ALA A 279 11.48 -12.10 3.15
N ARG A 280 11.22 -11.48 4.30
CA ARG A 280 11.24 -10.03 4.49
C ARG A 280 12.63 -9.60 4.96
N MET A 281 13.12 -8.49 4.44
CA MET A 281 14.54 -8.10 4.50
C MET A 281 14.72 -6.65 4.96
N TRP A 282 15.85 -6.40 5.63
CA TRP A 282 16.32 -5.09 6.09
C TRP A 282 17.81 -4.92 5.87
N GLY A 283 18.28 -3.68 6.03
CA GLY A 283 19.66 -3.28 5.80
C GLY A 283 19.97 -3.01 4.33
N PRO A 284 21.26 -2.79 4.01
CA PRO A 284 21.69 -2.34 2.69
C PRO A 284 21.34 -3.37 1.59
N ASN A 285 20.84 -2.87 0.46
CA ASN A 285 20.59 -3.70 -0.71
C ASN A 285 21.88 -3.94 -1.48
N GLU A 286 22.52 -5.07 -1.20
CA GLU A 286 23.75 -5.51 -1.86
C GLU A 286 23.52 -6.87 -2.51
N ASN A 287 24.16 -7.11 -3.67
CA ASN A 287 24.21 -8.42 -4.31
C ASN A 287 25.13 -9.36 -3.51
N LEU A 288 24.59 -9.90 -2.41
CA LEU A 288 25.32 -10.76 -1.49
C LEU A 288 24.82 -12.20 -1.55
N ASP A 289 25.72 -13.14 -1.28
CA ASP A 289 25.34 -14.51 -0.99
C ASP A 289 24.62 -14.54 0.36
N LEU A 290 23.33 -14.91 0.33
CA LEU A 290 22.50 -15.03 1.53
C LEU A 290 22.45 -16.46 2.01
N PHE A 291 22.46 -16.61 3.32
CA PHE A 291 22.44 -17.87 4.03
C PHE A 291 21.28 -17.85 5.02
N GLU A 292 20.61 -18.99 5.11
CA GLU A 292 19.62 -19.28 6.13
C GLU A 292 20.29 -20.01 7.29
N THR A 293 20.06 -19.54 8.51
CA THR A 293 20.54 -20.23 9.72
C THR A 293 19.41 -21.04 10.34
N VAL A 294 19.51 -22.38 10.27
CA VAL A 294 18.57 -23.31 10.90
C VAL A 294 19.31 -24.17 11.91
N SER A 295 18.93 -24.08 13.19
CA SER A 295 19.53 -24.90 14.26
C SER A 295 21.07 -24.82 14.33
N GLY A 296 21.67 -23.67 13.99
CA GLY A 296 23.11 -23.43 14.02
C GLY A 296 23.89 -23.90 12.77
N ALA A 297 23.21 -24.42 11.75
CA ALA A 297 23.81 -24.70 10.45
C ALA A 297 23.40 -23.64 9.42
N ALA A 298 24.38 -23.09 8.71
CA ALA A 298 24.16 -22.16 7.61
C ALA A 298 23.92 -22.91 6.30
N LYS A 299 22.85 -22.56 5.59
CA LYS A 299 22.48 -23.10 4.28
C LYS A 299 22.43 -21.96 3.27
N GLN A 300 23.24 -22.02 2.21
CA GLN A 300 23.20 -21.03 1.15
C GLN A 300 21.84 -21.07 0.42
N LEU A 301 21.30 -19.89 0.13
CA LEU A 301 20.02 -19.72 -0.54
C LEU A 301 20.16 -19.64 -2.05
N ASN A 302 19.23 -20.30 -2.75
CA ASN A 302 19.03 -20.10 -4.18
C ASN A 302 18.02 -18.96 -4.37
N ILE A 303 18.54 -17.74 -4.46
CA ILE A 303 17.73 -16.53 -4.65
C ILE A 303 17.16 -16.53 -6.07
N VAL A 304 15.84 -16.39 -6.16
CA VAL A 304 15.11 -16.23 -7.43
C VAL A 304 15.03 -14.75 -7.77
N GLU A 305 14.58 -13.93 -6.80
CA GLU A 305 14.45 -12.48 -6.93
C GLU A 305 14.74 -11.82 -5.58
N SER A 306 15.28 -10.60 -5.58
CA SER A 306 15.56 -9.86 -4.34
C SER A 306 15.54 -8.35 -4.59
N ASN A 307 15.05 -7.58 -3.62
CA ASN A 307 15.05 -6.12 -3.60
C ASN A 307 15.34 -5.61 -2.17
N GLN A 308 15.11 -4.34 -1.84
CA GLN A 308 15.44 -3.83 -0.49
C GLN A 308 14.62 -4.46 0.65
N VAL A 309 13.38 -4.88 0.36
CA VAL A 309 12.37 -5.25 1.35
C VAL A 309 12.08 -6.75 1.37
N VAL A 310 12.26 -7.45 0.24
CA VAL A 310 11.85 -8.84 0.06
C VAL A 310 12.90 -9.63 -0.73
N THR A 311 13.05 -10.90 -0.37
CA THR A 311 13.78 -11.90 -1.14
C THR A 311 12.87 -13.10 -1.40
N LEU A 312 12.76 -13.50 -2.67
CA LEU A 312 12.17 -14.77 -3.08
C LEU A 312 13.29 -15.79 -3.26
N ALA A 313 13.15 -16.92 -2.59
CA ALA A 313 14.06 -18.06 -2.68
C ALA A 313 13.24 -19.35 -2.64
N SER A 314 13.89 -20.52 -2.64
CA SER A 314 13.18 -21.80 -2.53
C SER A 314 13.64 -22.59 -1.31
N GLY A 315 12.69 -23.23 -0.64
CA GLY A 315 12.95 -24.13 0.48
C GLY A 315 13.48 -23.40 1.72
N LEU A 316 12.97 -22.21 1.98
CA LEU A 316 13.11 -21.49 3.23
C LEU A 316 12.33 -22.20 4.35
N THR A 317 12.75 -21.97 5.59
CA THR A 317 12.11 -22.44 6.81
C THR A 317 11.45 -21.25 7.49
N PRO A 318 10.11 -21.15 7.52
CA PRO A 318 9.43 -20.03 8.16
C PRO A 318 9.94 -19.74 9.58
N GLY A 319 10.20 -18.47 9.87
CA GLY A 319 10.77 -17.98 11.12
C GLY A 319 12.30 -18.02 11.23
N SER A 320 13.01 -18.59 10.25
CA SER A 320 14.48 -18.59 10.24
C SER A 320 15.04 -17.20 9.92
N THR A 321 16.25 -16.92 10.42
CA THR A 321 16.99 -15.72 10.05
C THR A 321 17.79 -15.96 8.78
N ILE A 322 17.70 -15.00 7.86
CA ILE A 322 18.51 -14.90 6.66
C ILE A 322 19.55 -13.79 6.87
N ALA A 323 20.82 -14.06 6.55
CA ALA A 323 21.90 -13.08 6.64
C ALA A 323 23.07 -13.46 5.72
N THR A 324 24.14 -12.67 5.74
CA THR A 324 25.40 -13.00 5.04
C THR A 324 26.16 -14.14 5.72
N GLU A 325 27.13 -14.74 5.00
CA GLU A 325 27.99 -15.79 5.57
C GLU A 325 28.74 -15.28 6.81
N ASN A 326 28.58 -15.97 7.94
CA ASN A 326 29.17 -15.63 9.25
C ASN A 326 28.54 -14.44 10.00
N SER A 327 27.39 -13.92 9.55
CA SER A 327 26.63 -12.97 10.37
C SER A 327 26.22 -13.60 11.71
N ALA A 328 26.31 -12.81 12.78
CA ALA A 328 25.82 -13.18 14.10
C ALA A 328 24.39 -12.68 14.35
N ALA A 329 23.73 -12.10 13.34
CA ALA A 329 22.39 -11.57 13.44
C ALA A 329 21.38 -12.67 13.73
N VAL A 330 20.51 -12.40 14.70
CA VAL A 330 19.30 -13.17 14.95
C VAL A 330 18.13 -12.21 14.98
N LEU A 331 17.20 -12.38 14.05
CA LEU A 331 15.98 -11.60 14.01
C LEU A 331 14.86 -12.34 14.75
N VAL A 332 14.15 -11.60 15.60
CA VAL A 332 12.99 -12.10 16.34
C VAL A 332 11.77 -11.36 15.85
N ALA A 333 10.85 -12.10 15.21
CA ALA A 333 9.59 -11.56 14.72
C ALA A 333 8.79 -10.90 15.86
N PRO A 334 8.11 -9.77 15.59
CA PRO A 334 7.14 -9.19 16.51
C PRO A 334 6.07 -10.21 16.90
N THR A 335 5.66 -10.18 18.16
CA THR A 335 4.46 -10.87 18.65
C THR A 335 3.35 -9.84 18.78
N PHE A 336 2.25 -10.02 18.05
CA PHE A 336 1.01 -9.27 18.25
C PHE A 336 0.13 -9.93 19.31
#